data_AF-A0A6B1ED38-F1
#
_entry.id   AF-A0A6B1ED38-F1
#
_cell.length_a   1.000
_cell.length_b   1.000
_cell.length_c   1.000
_cell.angle_alpha   90.00
_cell.angle_beta   90.00
_cell.angle_gamma   90.00
#
_symmetry.space_group_name_H-M   'P 1'
#
loop_
_entity.id
_entity.type
_entity.pdbx_description
1 polymer ?
#
loop_
_entity_poly.entity_id
_entity_poly.type
_entity_poly.pdbx_seq_one_letter_code
_entity_poly.pdbx_strand_id
1 'polypeptide(L)'
;MSGMRSGPRNPFLADSGNAMAHGRCDQQDNTPGPGPEGPTEVLGAGDIQYAPLGPGHFGGLISGRYPDGRRVIWSNGRQTIAKLDYDTLEVLATRPTGTEPITGQAELDALEAGLDDLDGDEAVAHAIDIALRFMTGLDGIYSLLDCDHTLFLGRKDHAAAYVEVDPSDPGSPIVERDRWYRPDGIDGYFVGINMTFDGRLVMTTDHGWVVCVARDFSTYDAIQLPGAETDAAAHCARQESARGNTSYGWVRTSSCVGDDGGIYVSSVDTVHKVVWTGERLSLDPADGAWSARYRNGSGDGSGTTPSLMGFGPDEDRFVVIGDGDDVVNITLLWRDEIPEDWQQLPGAPSRRIAGMGPAHMGDPDRPEIKTEQSITVSGYGAMTVNNEPASLPPGWPAARARMFSFFLGHKPTYTPYGLHKYEWDPSERRLVEAWVNTEVSSPNSVPFVAEGSDLVYTCGTRDGRWTIEALDWTTGESRFHHVVGGSRFNTLGGGVTVDDDGRLLYGTIFGKTRILR
;
A
#
# COMPACT_ATOMS: atom_id res chain seq x y z
N MET A 1 26.26 11.98 0.04
CA MET A 1 25.24 11.01 0.46
C MET A 1 24.59 11.56 1.70
N SER A 2 23.42 12.18 1.59
CA SER A 2 22.57 12.35 2.76
C SER A 2 22.25 10.94 3.28
N GLY A 3 22.33 10.73 4.59
CA GLY A 3 21.99 9.42 5.16
C GLY A 3 20.52 9.12 4.90
N MET A 4 20.18 7.87 4.61
CA MET A 4 18.78 7.41 4.54
C MET A 4 18.18 7.57 5.95
N ARG A 5 17.54 8.71 6.19
CA ARG A 5 16.88 8.98 7.46
C ARG A 5 15.41 8.66 7.32
N SER A 6 15.02 7.56 7.96
CA SER A 6 13.62 7.19 8.17
C SER A 6 12.85 8.29 8.93
N GLY A 7 11.58 8.46 8.59
CA GLY A 7 10.65 9.32 9.33
C GLY A 7 10.46 8.93 10.80
N PRO A 8 9.99 9.86 11.65
CA PRO A 8 9.83 9.62 13.07
C PRO A 8 8.78 8.54 13.33
N ARG A 9 9.04 7.72 14.35
CA ARG A 9 8.08 6.72 14.81
C ARG A 9 6.92 7.38 15.52
N ASN A 10 5.69 7.03 15.16
CA ASN A 10 4.51 7.46 15.89
C ASN A 10 4.39 6.68 17.22
N PRO A 11 4.38 7.35 18.39
CA PRO A 11 4.35 6.67 19.70
C PRO A 11 3.01 6.01 20.03
N PHE A 12 1.96 6.28 19.25
CA PHE A 12 0.62 5.71 19.43
C PHE A 12 0.34 4.52 18.52
N LEU A 13 1.24 4.20 17.58
CA LEU A 13 1.23 2.93 16.86
C LEU A 13 1.91 1.84 17.70
N ALA A 14 1.63 0.58 17.35
CA ALA A 14 2.27 -0.57 17.97
C ALA A 14 3.80 -0.43 17.94
N ASP A 15 4.46 -0.89 19.00
CA ASP A 15 5.91 -0.90 19.11
C ASP A 15 6.52 -1.99 18.20
N SER A 16 6.42 -1.82 16.88
CA SER A 16 7.10 -2.59 15.83
C SER A 16 7.54 -1.71 14.64
N GLY A 17 8.20 -2.31 13.64
CA GLY A 17 8.55 -1.69 12.36
C GLY A 17 7.45 -1.72 11.30
N ASN A 18 6.34 -2.44 11.53
CA ASN A 18 5.23 -2.56 10.58
C ASN A 18 3.89 -2.60 11.33
N ALA A 19 3.44 -1.45 11.82
CA ALA A 19 2.24 -1.33 12.66
C ALA A 19 0.98 -0.93 11.87
N MET A 20 1.12 -0.57 10.60
CA MET A 20 0.02 -0.18 9.73
C MET A 20 0.30 -0.55 8.28
N ALA A 21 -0.71 -0.44 7.42
CA ALA A 21 -0.48 -0.52 5.98
C ALA A 21 0.64 0.45 5.53
N HIS A 22 1.51 -0.01 4.63
CA HIS A 22 2.75 0.65 4.23
C HIS A 22 3.76 0.92 5.38
N GLY A 23 3.70 0.12 6.46
CA GLY A 23 4.67 0.11 7.54
C GLY A 23 4.44 1.18 8.61
N ARG A 24 4.40 2.44 8.19
CA ARG A 24 4.53 3.64 9.04
C ARG A 24 3.61 4.77 8.57
N CYS A 25 3.41 5.79 9.41
CA CYS A 25 2.56 6.94 9.10
C CYS A 25 2.98 7.70 7.83
N ASP A 26 4.27 7.67 7.49
CA ASP A 26 4.85 8.30 6.30
C ASP A 26 4.65 7.51 4.99
N GLN A 27 4.20 6.25 5.07
CA GLN A 27 3.87 5.39 3.94
C GLN A 27 5.04 5.17 2.96
N GLN A 28 6.28 5.12 3.46
CA GLN A 28 7.49 4.98 2.61
C GLN A 28 7.74 3.58 2.04
N ASP A 29 7.11 2.53 2.58
CA ASP A 29 7.39 1.13 2.23
C ASP A 29 8.88 0.76 2.39
N ASN A 30 9.45 1.11 3.53
CA ASN A 30 10.84 0.79 3.88
C ASN A 30 11.00 0.48 5.38
N THR A 31 12.15 -0.08 5.72
CA THR A 31 12.64 -0.26 7.09
C THR A 31 14.10 0.18 7.20
N PRO A 32 14.53 0.77 8.33
CA PRO A 32 15.93 1.09 8.56
C PRO A 32 16.82 -0.16 8.74
N GLY A 33 16.23 -1.32 9.06
CA GLY A 33 16.95 -2.57 9.27
C GLY A 33 17.46 -3.20 7.97
N PRO A 34 18.40 -4.16 8.06
CA PRO A 34 18.77 -4.99 6.92
C PRO A 34 17.69 -6.04 6.63
N GLY A 35 17.55 -6.41 5.36
CA GLY A 35 16.80 -7.59 4.92
C GLY A 35 17.73 -8.73 4.54
N PRO A 36 17.19 -9.90 4.13
CA PRO A 36 17.99 -11.06 3.76
C PRO A 36 18.87 -10.82 2.54
N GLU A 37 20.04 -11.44 2.52
CA GLU A 37 21.01 -11.37 1.42
C GLU A 37 21.38 -12.75 0.89
N GLY A 38 20.83 -13.14 -0.26
CA GLY A 38 21.31 -14.22 -1.13
C GLY A 38 21.56 -15.62 -0.50
N PRO A 39 22.03 -16.58 -1.31
CA PRO A 39 22.16 -16.52 -2.76
C PRO A 39 20.80 -16.68 -3.46
N THR A 40 20.81 -16.67 -4.81
CA THR A 40 19.65 -17.09 -5.61
C THR A 40 19.37 -18.58 -5.38
N GLU A 41 18.13 -18.91 -5.01
CA GLU A 41 17.76 -20.29 -4.67
C GLU A 41 16.32 -20.63 -5.06
N VAL A 42 16.06 -21.92 -5.26
CA VAL A 42 14.69 -22.47 -5.25
C VAL A 42 14.40 -22.93 -3.84
N LEU A 43 13.39 -22.32 -3.21
CA LEU A 43 13.07 -22.61 -1.81
C LEU A 43 12.26 -23.90 -1.68
N GLY A 44 12.62 -24.72 -0.70
CA GLY A 44 11.88 -25.90 -0.32
C GLY A 44 10.90 -25.64 0.83
N ALA A 45 10.12 -26.67 1.19
CA ALA A 45 9.14 -26.57 2.27
C ALA A 45 9.74 -26.24 3.66
N GLY A 46 11.04 -26.51 3.87
CA GLY A 46 11.75 -26.14 5.10
C GLY A 46 12.22 -24.68 5.16
N ASP A 47 12.13 -23.96 4.04
CA ASP A 47 12.67 -22.61 3.89
C ASP A 47 11.56 -21.54 3.93
N ILE A 48 10.31 -22.00 4.01
CA ILE A 48 9.11 -21.17 3.94
C ILE A 48 8.16 -21.59 5.07
N GLN A 49 7.74 -20.62 5.88
CA GLN A 49 6.56 -20.78 6.73
C GLN A 49 5.33 -20.27 5.98
N TYR A 50 4.24 -21.03 6.02
CA TYR A 50 2.97 -20.65 5.41
C TYR A 50 1.82 -20.85 6.40
N ALA A 51 1.01 -19.81 6.57
CA ALA A 51 -0.24 -19.87 7.33
C ALA A 51 -1.43 -19.65 6.38
N PRO A 52 -2.32 -20.65 6.23
CA PRO A 52 -3.57 -20.46 5.50
C PRO A 52 -4.53 -19.60 6.32
N LEU A 53 -5.01 -18.51 5.74
CA LEU A 53 -5.89 -17.55 6.43
C LEU A 53 -7.20 -17.30 5.67
N GLY A 54 -7.24 -17.64 4.37
CA GLY A 54 -8.31 -17.26 3.46
C GLY A 54 -7.99 -15.97 2.70
N PRO A 55 -8.96 -15.44 1.94
CA PRO A 55 -8.75 -14.32 1.02
C PRO A 55 -8.52 -12.98 1.73
N GLY A 56 -7.68 -12.14 1.13
CA GLY A 56 -7.59 -10.70 1.45
C GLY A 56 -6.64 -10.32 2.59
N HIS A 57 -5.78 -11.23 3.06
CA HIS A 57 -4.81 -10.99 4.14
C HIS A 57 -3.53 -10.28 3.66
N PHE A 58 -3.69 -9.17 2.91
CA PHE A 58 -2.59 -8.47 2.24
C PHE A 58 -1.56 -7.89 3.21
N GLY A 59 -2.02 -7.22 4.28
CA GLY A 59 -1.16 -6.64 5.31
C GLY A 59 -0.78 -7.62 6.42
N GLY A 60 0.25 -7.30 7.19
CA GLY A 60 0.63 -8.03 8.41
C GLY A 60 1.15 -7.04 9.45
N LEU A 61 0.31 -6.71 10.45
CA LEU A 61 0.60 -5.69 11.44
C LEU A 61 1.29 -6.34 12.65
N ILE A 62 2.52 -5.95 12.93
CA ILE A 62 3.32 -6.52 14.02
C ILE A 62 3.01 -5.76 15.32
N SER A 63 2.72 -6.49 16.39
CA SER A 63 2.47 -5.92 17.71
C SER A 63 3.75 -5.44 18.41
N GLY A 64 3.57 -4.65 19.48
CA GLY A 64 4.56 -4.56 20.54
C GLY A 64 4.73 -5.90 21.26
N ARG A 65 5.66 -5.94 22.23
CA ARG A 65 5.89 -7.16 23.03
C ARG A 65 4.80 -7.34 24.08
N TYR A 66 4.31 -8.56 24.19
CA TYR A 66 3.44 -9.00 25.28
C TYR A 66 4.24 -9.18 26.59
N PRO A 67 3.58 -9.31 27.76
CA PRO A 67 4.26 -9.52 29.03
C PRO A 67 5.16 -10.76 29.07
N ASP A 68 4.86 -11.79 28.27
CA ASP A 68 5.67 -13.00 28.12
C ASP A 68 6.84 -12.85 27.12
N GLY A 69 6.99 -11.66 26.52
CA GLY A 69 8.05 -11.32 25.56
C GLY A 69 7.72 -11.65 24.10
N ARG A 70 6.64 -12.40 23.83
CA ARG A 70 6.21 -12.73 22.46
C ARG A 70 5.65 -11.52 21.73
N ARG A 71 5.50 -11.66 20.43
CA ARG A 71 4.80 -10.73 19.54
C ARG A 71 3.77 -11.49 18.73
N VAL A 72 2.83 -10.73 18.17
CA VAL A 72 1.76 -11.24 17.31
C VAL A 72 1.76 -10.46 16.00
N ILE A 73 1.43 -11.15 14.91
CA ILE A 73 1.04 -10.54 13.65
C ILE A 73 -0.48 -10.52 13.58
N TRP A 74 -1.06 -9.33 13.58
CA TRP A 74 -2.47 -9.11 13.28
C TRP A 74 -2.68 -9.03 11.78
N SER A 75 -3.71 -9.70 11.28
CA SER A 75 -4.01 -9.79 9.86
C SER A 75 -5.52 -9.69 9.63
N ASN A 76 -5.96 -8.64 8.95
CA ASN A 76 -7.36 -8.50 8.52
C ASN A 76 -7.50 -9.01 7.08
N GLY A 77 -8.39 -9.98 6.87
CA GLY A 77 -8.78 -10.46 5.55
C GLY A 77 -10.25 -10.22 5.28
N ARG A 78 -10.73 -10.74 4.14
CA ARG A 78 -12.13 -10.60 3.74
C ARG A 78 -13.07 -11.33 4.68
N GLN A 79 -12.75 -12.58 5.02
CA GLN A 79 -13.63 -13.48 5.77
C GLN A 79 -13.26 -13.57 7.25
N THR A 80 -11.98 -13.33 7.60
CA THR A 80 -11.51 -13.43 8.98
C THR A 80 -10.52 -12.33 9.36
N ILE A 81 -10.48 -12.00 10.64
CA ILE A 81 -9.34 -11.37 11.31
C ILE A 81 -8.58 -12.49 12.01
N ALA A 82 -7.26 -12.51 11.87
CA ALA A 82 -6.40 -13.52 12.46
C ALA A 82 -5.26 -12.89 13.27
N LYS A 83 -4.87 -13.57 14.35
CA LYS A 83 -3.62 -13.36 15.07
C LYS A 83 -2.70 -14.55 14.80
N LEU A 84 -1.47 -14.28 14.43
CA LEU A 84 -0.43 -15.29 14.24
C LEU A 84 0.70 -15.05 15.23
N ASP A 85 1.28 -16.13 15.74
CA ASP A 85 2.53 -16.08 16.50
C ASP A 85 3.62 -15.48 15.61
N TYR A 86 4.34 -14.49 16.14
CA TYR A 86 5.32 -13.76 15.36
C TYR A 86 6.47 -14.66 14.88
N ASP A 87 6.92 -15.66 15.62
CA ASP A 87 8.09 -16.46 15.22
C ASP A 87 7.73 -17.67 14.36
N THR A 88 6.55 -18.24 14.58
CA THR A 88 6.17 -19.52 13.96
C THR A 88 5.13 -19.38 12.85
N LEU A 89 4.43 -18.24 12.77
CA LEU A 89 3.20 -18.06 12.00
C LEU A 89 2.06 -19.01 12.41
N GLU A 90 2.13 -19.65 13.59
CA GLU A 90 1.02 -20.41 14.12
C GLU A 90 -0.21 -19.51 14.30
N VAL A 91 -1.38 -19.92 13.80
CA VAL A 91 -2.62 -19.16 13.96
C VAL A 91 -3.10 -19.31 15.40
N LEU A 92 -2.98 -18.23 16.18
CA LEU A 92 -3.30 -18.19 17.60
C LEU A 92 -4.79 -17.97 17.86
N ALA A 93 -5.41 -17.07 17.08
CA ALA A 93 -6.83 -16.78 17.20
C ALA A 93 -7.39 -16.29 15.85
N THR A 94 -8.66 -16.59 15.60
CA THR A 94 -9.39 -16.04 14.44
C THR A 94 -10.77 -15.54 14.86
N ARG A 95 -11.28 -14.58 14.10
CA ARG A 95 -12.64 -14.04 14.23
C ARG A 95 -13.23 -13.83 12.84
N PRO A 96 -14.43 -14.35 12.53
CA PRO A 96 -15.13 -13.97 11.31
C PRO A 96 -15.34 -12.46 11.21
N THR A 97 -15.15 -11.86 10.04
CA THR A 97 -15.37 -10.41 9.83
C THR A 97 -16.85 -10.06 9.74
N GLY A 98 -17.67 -10.98 9.27
CA GLY A 98 -19.12 -10.81 9.07
C GLY A 98 -19.85 -12.13 8.91
N THR A 99 -20.91 -12.13 8.11
CA THR A 99 -21.76 -13.31 7.86
C THR A 99 -21.36 -14.14 6.64
N GLU A 100 -20.37 -13.67 5.86
CA GLU A 100 -19.85 -14.43 4.72
C GLU A 100 -19.23 -15.76 5.23
N PRO A 101 -19.62 -16.92 4.67
CA PRO A 101 -19.03 -18.18 5.06
C PRO A 101 -17.52 -18.21 4.80
N ILE A 102 -16.75 -18.74 5.76
CA ILE A 102 -15.33 -18.99 5.58
C ILE A 102 -15.16 -20.09 4.53
N THR A 103 -14.37 -19.82 3.49
CA THR A 103 -14.08 -20.77 2.42
C THR A 103 -13.15 -21.88 2.94
N GLY A 104 -13.46 -23.13 2.65
CA GLY A 104 -12.70 -24.28 3.16
C GLY A 104 -11.34 -24.43 2.49
N GLN A 105 -10.32 -24.91 3.22
CA GLN A 105 -8.95 -25.01 2.71
C GLN A 105 -8.82 -25.81 1.41
N ALA A 106 -9.51 -26.96 1.30
CA ALA A 106 -9.46 -27.79 0.10
C ALA A 106 -9.99 -27.07 -1.15
N GLU A 107 -10.93 -26.14 -0.98
CA GLU A 107 -11.43 -25.31 -2.07
C GLU A 107 -10.41 -24.24 -2.45
N LEU A 108 -9.79 -23.58 -1.46
CA LEU A 108 -8.71 -22.62 -1.70
C LEU A 108 -7.52 -23.26 -2.43
N ASP A 109 -7.10 -24.46 -2.01
CA ASP A 109 -6.04 -25.22 -2.67
C ASP A 109 -6.39 -25.55 -4.13
N ALA A 110 -7.66 -25.87 -4.42
CA ALA A 110 -8.13 -26.14 -5.78
C ALA A 110 -8.15 -24.86 -6.64
N LEU A 111 -8.48 -23.72 -6.05
CA LEU A 111 -8.43 -22.42 -6.73
C LEU A 111 -6.99 -22.01 -7.06
N GLU A 112 -6.05 -22.21 -6.13
CA GLU A 112 -4.61 -22.02 -6.37
C GLU A 112 -4.11 -22.91 -7.51
N ALA A 113 -4.41 -24.22 -7.46
CA ALA A 113 -4.01 -25.16 -8.48
C ALA A 113 -4.58 -24.79 -9.86
N GLY A 114 -5.82 -24.32 -9.94
CA GLY A 114 -6.41 -23.88 -11.20
C GLY A 114 -5.70 -22.68 -11.84
N LEU A 115 -5.10 -21.77 -11.06
CA LEU A 115 -4.28 -20.68 -11.60
C LEU A 115 -2.96 -21.18 -12.20
N ASP A 116 -2.42 -22.27 -11.66
CA ASP A 116 -1.17 -22.87 -12.11
C ASP A 116 -1.39 -23.80 -13.32
N ASP A 117 -2.39 -24.66 -13.26
CA ASP A 117 -2.58 -25.80 -14.17
C ASP A 117 -3.43 -25.48 -15.42
N LEU A 118 -4.37 -24.53 -15.35
CA LEU A 118 -5.21 -24.16 -16.49
C LEU A 118 -4.46 -23.22 -17.43
N ASP A 119 -4.82 -23.22 -18.72
CA ASP A 119 -4.23 -22.35 -19.74
C ASP A 119 -5.29 -21.70 -20.64
N GLY A 120 -4.87 -20.68 -21.40
CA GLY A 120 -5.72 -19.98 -22.35
C GLY A 120 -7.01 -19.44 -21.71
N ASP A 121 -8.13 -19.58 -22.41
CA ASP A 121 -9.43 -19.04 -21.97
C ASP A 121 -9.92 -19.65 -20.64
N GLU A 122 -9.54 -20.90 -20.32
CA GLU A 122 -9.91 -21.54 -19.06
C GLU A 122 -9.22 -20.88 -17.87
N ALA A 123 -7.92 -20.56 -18.00
CA ALA A 123 -7.19 -19.81 -16.97
C ALA A 123 -7.78 -18.40 -16.77
N VAL A 124 -8.16 -17.74 -17.85
CA VAL A 124 -8.79 -16.41 -17.79
C VAL A 124 -10.15 -16.49 -17.08
N ALA A 125 -11.00 -17.44 -17.44
CA ALA A 125 -12.29 -17.64 -16.78
C ALA A 125 -12.12 -17.95 -15.29
N HIS A 126 -11.14 -18.77 -14.93
CA HIS A 126 -10.82 -19.12 -13.54
C HIS A 126 -10.33 -17.91 -12.74
N ALA A 127 -9.43 -17.10 -13.29
CA ALA A 127 -8.97 -15.86 -12.67
C ALA A 127 -10.11 -14.86 -12.45
N ILE A 128 -11.03 -14.73 -13.42
CA ILE A 128 -12.24 -13.89 -13.29
C ILE A 128 -13.12 -14.39 -12.14
N ASP A 129 -13.35 -15.70 -12.03
CA ASP A 129 -14.17 -16.28 -10.96
C ASP A 129 -13.61 -15.94 -9.58
N ILE A 130 -12.31 -16.17 -9.37
CA ILE A 130 -11.61 -15.82 -8.12
C ILE A 130 -11.73 -14.32 -7.84
N ALA A 131 -11.46 -13.47 -8.83
CA ALA A 131 -11.52 -12.01 -8.68
C ALA A 131 -12.93 -11.54 -8.30
N LEU A 132 -13.97 -12.04 -8.98
CA LEU A 132 -15.36 -11.68 -8.68
C LEU A 132 -15.78 -12.15 -7.29
N ARG A 133 -15.33 -13.34 -6.89
CA ARG A 133 -15.69 -13.93 -5.60
C ARG A 133 -15.04 -13.22 -4.42
N PHE A 134 -13.76 -12.86 -4.51
CA PHE A 134 -13.00 -12.39 -3.35
C PHE A 134 -12.57 -10.93 -3.41
N MET A 135 -12.39 -10.34 -4.60
CA MET A 135 -11.88 -8.98 -4.74
C MET A 135 -12.98 -7.91 -4.86
N THR A 136 -14.24 -8.31 -5.01
CA THR A 136 -15.36 -7.36 -5.11
C THR A 136 -15.87 -6.93 -3.73
N GLY A 137 -16.08 -5.63 -3.54
CA GLY A 137 -16.63 -5.09 -2.29
C GLY A 137 -15.72 -5.27 -1.07
N LEU A 138 -14.39 -5.37 -1.28
CA LEU A 138 -13.43 -5.37 -0.19
C LEU A 138 -13.58 -4.08 0.64
N ASP A 139 -13.70 -4.24 1.96
CA ASP A 139 -13.67 -3.15 2.93
C ASP A 139 -12.54 -3.38 3.96
N GLY A 140 -12.04 -2.30 4.55
CA GLY A 140 -10.97 -2.39 5.56
C GLY A 140 -9.63 -2.90 5.04
N ILE A 141 -9.30 -2.70 3.76
CA ILE A 141 -7.98 -3.05 3.20
C ILE A 141 -6.87 -2.38 4.01
N TYR A 142 -7.03 -1.09 4.31
CA TYR A 142 -6.13 -0.35 5.19
C TYR A 142 -6.55 -0.55 6.65
N SER A 143 -5.59 -0.94 7.47
CA SER A 143 -5.73 -1.14 8.91
C SER A 143 -4.46 -0.70 9.63
N LEU A 144 -4.58 -0.43 10.92
CA LEU A 144 -3.46 -0.14 11.81
C LEU A 144 -3.63 -0.80 13.17
N LEU A 145 -2.52 -0.97 13.86
CA LEU A 145 -2.43 -1.49 15.21
C LEU A 145 -1.85 -0.40 16.11
N ASP A 146 -2.56 -0.05 17.18
CA ASP A 146 -2.11 0.97 18.11
C ASP A 146 -1.12 0.43 19.17
N CYS A 147 -0.60 1.32 20.01
CA CYS A 147 0.34 1.01 21.10
C CYS A 147 -0.24 0.06 22.16
N ASP A 148 -1.56 -0.12 22.20
CA ASP A 148 -2.28 -1.00 23.13
C ASP A 148 -2.71 -2.31 22.45
N HIS A 149 -2.21 -2.58 21.24
CA HIS A 149 -2.56 -3.73 20.41
C HIS A 149 -4.04 -3.77 19.97
N THR A 150 -4.69 -2.61 19.90
CA THR A 150 -6.01 -2.47 19.29
C THR A 150 -5.89 -2.37 17.78
N LEU A 151 -6.51 -3.30 17.07
CA LEU A 151 -6.63 -3.26 15.61
C LEU A 151 -7.78 -2.34 15.22
N PHE A 152 -7.48 -1.30 14.45
CA PHE A 152 -8.47 -0.39 13.87
C PHE A 152 -8.58 -0.56 12.37
N LEU A 153 -9.81 -0.48 11.88
CA LEU A 153 -10.12 -0.56 10.46
C LEU A 153 -11.38 0.22 10.09
N GLY A 154 -11.37 0.81 8.90
CA GLY A 154 -12.53 1.45 8.30
C GLY A 154 -13.38 0.43 7.57
N ARG A 155 -14.66 0.35 7.91
CA ARG A 155 -15.69 -0.37 7.16
C ARG A 155 -16.46 0.60 6.26
N LYS A 156 -17.45 0.09 5.54
CA LYS A 156 -18.28 0.90 4.64
C LYS A 156 -18.88 2.15 5.28
N ASP A 157 -19.33 2.11 6.54
CA ASP A 157 -20.06 3.19 7.22
C ASP A 157 -19.62 3.45 8.67
N HIS A 158 -18.61 2.74 9.16
CA HIS A 158 -18.12 2.88 10.52
C HIS A 158 -16.63 2.56 10.62
N ALA A 159 -15.98 3.08 11.67
CA ALA A 159 -14.74 2.53 12.17
C ALA A 159 -15.04 1.40 13.17
N ALA A 160 -14.21 0.37 13.20
CA ALA A 160 -14.31 -0.70 14.18
C ALA A 160 -12.96 -0.88 14.90
N ALA A 161 -13.01 -1.18 16.20
CA ALA A 161 -11.85 -1.55 16.97
C ALA A 161 -11.96 -3.00 17.45
N TYR A 162 -10.89 -3.76 17.27
CA TYR A 162 -10.77 -5.15 17.70
C TYR A 162 -9.65 -5.26 18.72
N VAL A 163 -9.94 -6.00 19.79
CA VAL A 163 -9.03 -6.21 20.92
C VAL A 163 -9.01 -7.68 21.30
N GLU A 164 -8.12 -8.00 22.21
CA GLU A 164 -8.05 -9.29 22.88
C GLU A 164 -8.99 -9.30 24.09
N VAL A 165 -9.58 -10.45 24.39
CA VAL A 165 -10.29 -10.67 25.67
C VAL A 165 -9.35 -10.49 26.86
N ASP A 166 -8.14 -11.04 26.79
CA ASP A 166 -7.05 -10.85 27.74
C ASP A 166 -5.86 -10.21 27.00
N PRO A 167 -5.56 -8.91 27.21
CA PRO A 167 -4.47 -8.23 26.54
C PRO A 167 -3.07 -8.68 27.00
N SER A 168 -2.99 -9.50 28.05
CA SER A 168 -1.71 -10.09 28.49
C SER A 168 -1.39 -11.42 27.80
N ASP A 169 -2.36 -12.04 27.12
CA ASP A 169 -2.20 -13.32 26.42
C ASP A 169 -2.29 -13.13 24.90
N PRO A 170 -1.17 -13.30 24.17
CA PRO A 170 -1.18 -13.22 22.70
C PRO A 170 -2.04 -14.31 22.04
N GLY A 171 -2.39 -15.38 22.76
CA GLY A 171 -3.34 -16.42 22.33
C GLY A 171 -4.81 -16.08 22.56
N SER A 172 -5.11 -14.99 23.26
CA SER A 172 -6.48 -14.67 23.66
C SER A 172 -7.42 -14.51 22.46
N PRO A 173 -8.70 -14.92 22.55
CA PRO A 173 -9.68 -14.65 21.51
C PRO A 173 -9.78 -13.17 21.13
N ILE A 174 -10.11 -12.91 19.86
CA ILE A 174 -10.33 -11.57 19.31
C ILE A 174 -11.80 -11.21 19.50
N VAL A 175 -12.07 -10.04 20.06
CA VAL A 175 -13.42 -9.47 20.19
C VAL A 175 -13.46 -8.07 19.57
N GLU A 176 -14.64 -7.68 19.14
CA GLU A 176 -14.88 -6.29 18.72
C GLU A 176 -15.23 -5.50 19.98
N ARG A 177 -14.46 -4.45 20.26
CA ARG A 177 -14.64 -3.62 21.46
C ARG A 177 -15.78 -2.63 21.25
N ASP A 178 -15.71 -1.90 20.15
CA ASP A 178 -16.60 -0.78 19.83
C ASP A 178 -16.63 -0.48 18.32
N ARG A 179 -17.66 0.29 17.94
CA ARG A 179 -17.83 0.86 16.59
C ARG A 179 -18.11 2.34 16.71
N TRP A 180 -17.52 3.11 15.81
CA TRP A 180 -17.90 4.49 15.58
C TRP A 180 -18.59 4.60 14.22
N TYR A 181 -19.91 4.75 14.24
CA TYR A 181 -20.69 5.00 13.04
C TYR A 181 -20.47 6.46 12.62
N ARG A 182 -20.18 6.67 11.33
CA ARG A 182 -20.02 8.03 10.84
C ARG A 182 -21.34 8.80 11.00
N PRO A 183 -21.32 10.02 11.55
CA PRO A 183 -22.49 10.88 11.66
C PRO A 183 -23.14 11.22 10.31
N ASP A 184 -24.44 11.57 10.36
CA ASP A 184 -25.14 12.16 9.22
C ASP A 184 -24.38 13.40 8.71
N GLY A 185 -24.20 13.47 7.39
CA GLY A 185 -23.45 14.55 6.73
C GLY A 185 -21.99 14.21 6.43
N ILE A 186 -21.45 13.10 6.94
CA ILE A 186 -20.18 12.54 6.46
C ILE A 186 -20.50 11.39 5.50
N ASP A 187 -20.30 11.65 4.21
CA ASP A 187 -20.64 10.73 3.12
C ASP A 187 -19.44 9.89 2.67
N GLY A 188 -19.75 8.81 1.94
CA GLY A 188 -18.75 7.98 1.28
C GLY A 188 -18.08 6.93 2.17
N TYR A 189 -17.61 5.85 1.56
CA TYR A 189 -17.01 4.71 2.28
C TYR A 189 -15.62 5.06 2.79
N PHE A 190 -15.23 4.53 3.95
CA PHE A 190 -13.86 4.70 4.43
C PHE A 190 -12.88 3.94 3.52
N VAL A 191 -11.90 4.67 3.00
CA VAL A 191 -10.87 4.17 2.06
C VAL A 191 -9.45 4.31 2.58
N GLY A 192 -9.25 5.04 3.68
CA GLY A 192 -7.93 5.23 4.28
C GLY A 192 -7.99 5.25 5.80
N ILE A 193 -6.88 4.85 6.42
CA ILE A 193 -6.64 4.95 7.85
C ILE A 193 -5.17 5.27 8.13
N ASN A 194 -4.91 6.17 9.07
CA ASN A 194 -3.58 6.54 9.58
C ASN A 194 -3.74 7.06 11.02
N MET A 195 -2.69 7.62 11.62
CA MET A 195 -2.70 8.10 13.00
C MET A 195 -1.88 9.38 13.16
N THR A 196 -2.43 10.36 13.88
CA THR A 196 -1.70 11.56 14.29
C THR A 196 -0.69 11.24 15.39
N PHE A 197 0.33 12.08 15.55
CA PHE A 197 1.37 11.89 16.57
C PHE A 197 0.92 12.22 18.00
N ASP A 198 -0.32 12.68 18.19
CA ASP A 198 -1.02 12.80 19.47
C ASP A 198 -2.12 11.74 19.67
N GLY A 199 -2.20 10.74 18.78
CA GLY A 199 -2.99 9.53 19.00
C GLY A 199 -4.46 9.59 18.55
N ARG A 200 -4.80 10.43 17.57
CA ARG A 200 -6.07 10.39 16.85
C ARG A 200 -5.96 9.47 15.65
N LEU A 201 -6.99 8.66 15.42
CA LEU A 201 -7.13 7.93 14.16
C LEU A 201 -7.50 8.94 13.07
N VAL A 202 -6.80 8.91 11.95
CA VAL A 202 -7.10 9.68 10.75
C VAL A 202 -7.79 8.74 9.77
N MET A 203 -8.98 9.07 9.32
CA MET A 203 -9.72 8.29 8.33
C MET A 203 -10.13 9.17 7.15
N THR A 204 -10.17 8.58 5.96
CA THR A 204 -10.62 9.26 4.74
C THR A 204 -11.77 8.53 4.08
N THR A 205 -12.68 9.26 3.44
CA THR A 205 -13.77 8.67 2.65
C THR A 205 -13.58 8.87 1.16
N ASP A 206 -14.16 7.98 0.34
CA ASP A 206 -14.21 8.11 -1.12
C ASP A 206 -14.95 9.37 -1.61
N HIS A 207 -15.66 10.07 -0.72
CA HIS A 207 -16.32 11.36 -0.96
C HIS A 207 -15.53 12.57 -0.42
N GLY A 208 -14.24 12.39 -0.12
CA GLY A 208 -13.33 13.48 0.22
C GLY A 208 -13.49 14.02 1.64
N TRP A 209 -14.00 13.24 2.58
CA TRP A 209 -13.95 13.60 4.00
C TRP A 209 -12.64 13.15 4.62
N VAL A 210 -12.07 14.00 5.48
CA VAL A 210 -11.00 13.66 6.42
C VAL A 210 -11.59 13.73 7.82
N VAL A 211 -11.41 12.66 8.60
CA VAL A 211 -11.98 12.52 9.94
C VAL A 211 -10.86 12.18 10.91
N CYS A 212 -10.70 12.97 11.98
CA CYS A 212 -9.85 12.65 13.12
C CYS A 212 -10.74 12.17 14.27
N VAL A 213 -10.61 10.91 14.69
CA VAL A 213 -11.42 10.31 15.75
C VAL A 213 -10.54 9.81 16.90
N ALA A 214 -11.02 9.95 18.13
CA ALA A 214 -10.36 9.37 19.32
C ALA A 214 -10.24 7.85 19.19
N ARG A 215 -9.17 7.24 19.71
CA ARG A 215 -9.01 5.77 19.74
C ARG A 215 -10.09 5.05 20.55
N ASP A 216 -10.74 5.74 21.48
CA ASP A 216 -11.90 5.24 22.26
C ASP A 216 -13.26 5.68 21.67
N PHE A 217 -13.22 6.28 20.48
CA PHE A 217 -14.39 6.80 19.74
C PHE A 217 -15.24 7.85 20.49
N SER A 218 -14.71 8.47 21.55
CA SER A 218 -15.45 9.44 22.37
C SER A 218 -15.68 10.78 21.68
N THR A 219 -14.72 11.24 20.85
CA THR A 219 -14.81 12.49 20.11
C THR A 219 -14.22 12.37 18.72
N TYR A 220 -14.69 13.23 17.81
CA TYR A 220 -14.15 13.35 16.47
C TYR A 220 -14.17 14.81 16.00
N ASP A 221 -13.35 15.10 15.01
CA ASP A 221 -13.42 16.29 14.16
C ASP A 221 -13.40 15.84 12.70
N ALA A 222 -14.10 16.56 11.82
CA ALA A 222 -14.21 16.19 10.42
C ALA A 222 -14.23 17.44 9.53
N ILE A 223 -13.56 17.33 8.40
CA ILE A 223 -13.55 18.37 7.37
C ILE A 223 -13.66 17.74 5.99
N GLN A 224 -14.32 18.44 5.08
CA GLN A 224 -14.40 18.00 3.68
C GLN A 224 -13.33 18.70 2.85
N LEU A 225 -12.63 17.94 2.01
CA LEU A 225 -11.57 18.45 1.15
C LEU A 225 -12.13 19.47 0.14
N PRO A 226 -11.36 20.53 -0.22
CA PRO A 226 -11.77 21.50 -1.22
C PRO A 226 -12.20 20.84 -2.54
N GLY A 227 -13.38 21.21 -3.04
CA GLY A 227 -13.96 20.69 -4.29
C GLY A 227 -14.83 19.44 -4.12
N ALA A 228 -14.67 18.68 -3.04
CA ALA A 228 -15.39 17.43 -2.84
C ALA A 228 -16.92 17.63 -2.73
N GLU A 229 -17.36 18.71 -2.09
CA GLU A 229 -18.79 19.07 -1.97
C GLU A 229 -19.49 19.17 -3.34
N THR A 230 -18.74 19.56 -4.37
CA THR A 230 -19.26 19.75 -5.73
C THR A 230 -19.06 18.50 -6.59
N ASP A 231 -17.89 17.87 -6.51
CA ASP A 231 -17.47 16.90 -7.52
C ASP A 231 -17.57 15.44 -7.05
N ALA A 232 -17.41 15.18 -5.75
CA ALA A 232 -17.13 13.83 -5.27
C ALA A 232 -18.30 12.87 -5.49
N ALA A 233 -19.52 13.26 -5.11
CA ALA A 233 -20.70 12.43 -5.28
C ALA A 233 -20.98 12.10 -6.77
N ALA A 234 -20.87 13.10 -7.64
CA ALA A 234 -21.05 12.91 -9.07
C ALA A 234 -19.95 12.02 -9.67
N HIS A 235 -18.71 12.17 -9.22
CA HIS A 235 -17.60 11.32 -9.63
C HIS A 235 -17.80 9.87 -9.21
N CYS A 236 -18.07 9.63 -7.93
CA CYS A 236 -18.30 8.29 -7.40
C CYS A 236 -19.46 7.59 -8.12
N ALA A 237 -20.58 8.29 -8.37
CA ALA A 237 -21.71 7.74 -9.12
C ALA A 237 -21.35 7.37 -10.57
N ARG A 238 -20.54 8.19 -11.26
CA ARG A 238 -20.05 7.87 -12.61
C ARG A 238 -19.18 6.62 -12.60
N GLN A 239 -18.26 6.52 -11.65
CA GLN A 239 -17.32 5.41 -11.58
C GLN A 239 -18.03 4.11 -11.19
N GLU A 240 -18.99 4.15 -10.26
CA GLU A 240 -19.83 3.01 -9.93
C GLU A 240 -20.62 2.52 -11.15
N SER A 241 -21.24 3.44 -11.90
CA SER A 241 -21.95 3.09 -13.14
C SER A 241 -21.04 2.52 -14.23
N ALA A 242 -19.80 3.00 -14.34
CA ALA A 242 -18.87 2.60 -15.40
C ALA A 242 -18.15 1.28 -15.08
N ARG A 243 -17.82 1.03 -13.80
CA ARG A 243 -16.95 -0.07 -13.37
C ARG A 243 -17.66 -1.12 -12.51
N GLY A 244 -18.87 -0.84 -12.02
CA GLY A 244 -19.65 -1.73 -11.17
C GLY A 244 -19.18 -1.80 -9.72
N ASN A 245 -18.31 -0.87 -9.29
CA ASN A 245 -17.83 -0.74 -7.92
C ASN A 245 -17.36 0.70 -7.61
N THR A 246 -17.14 0.99 -6.33
CA THR A 246 -16.68 2.30 -5.84
C THR A 246 -15.15 2.40 -5.66
N SER A 247 -14.37 1.41 -6.11
CA SER A 247 -12.90 1.38 -5.95
C SER A 247 -12.15 2.49 -6.71
N TYR A 248 -12.88 3.29 -7.49
CA TYR A 248 -12.39 4.48 -8.18
C TYR A 248 -13.08 5.75 -7.67
N GLY A 249 -13.29 5.84 -6.36
CA GLY A 249 -13.85 7.00 -5.68
C GLY A 249 -13.12 8.32 -5.96
N TRP A 250 -13.63 9.43 -5.41
CA TRP A 250 -12.99 10.73 -5.57
C TRP A 250 -11.68 10.82 -4.77
N VAL A 251 -11.62 10.15 -3.62
CA VAL A 251 -10.39 9.70 -2.96
C VAL A 251 -10.35 8.18 -3.07
N ARG A 252 -9.20 7.61 -3.47
CA ARG A 252 -9.08 6.18 -3.83
C ARG A 252 -8.15 5.39 -2.91
N THR A 253 -7.20 6.07 -2.29
CA THR A 253 -6.13 5.47 -1.50
C THR A 253 -6.10 6.06 -0.09
N SER A 254 -5.19 5.55 0.75
CA SER A 254 -5.04 6.04 2.12
C SER A 254 -4.38 7.43 2.15
N SER A 255 -3.99 7.86 3.33
CA SER A 255 -3.26 9.11 3.58
C SER A 255 -1.91 8.83 4.21
N CYS A 256 -0.97 9.77 4.10
CA CYS A 256 0.20 9.82 4.98
C CYS A 256 0.07 10.97 5.99
N VAL A 257 0.71 10.80 7.15
CA VAL A 257 0.62 11.73 8.27
C VAL A 257 2.03 12.07 8.76
N GLY A 258 2.30 13.37 8.84
CA GLY A 258 3.54 13.91 9.38
C GLY A 258 3.47 14.17 10.89
N ASP A 259 4.64 14.23 11.52
CA ASP A 259 4.83 14.63 12.92
C ASP A 259 4.53 16.12 13.17
N ASP A 260 4.39 16.90 12.11
CA ASP A 260 3.92 18.29 12.11
C ASP A 260 2.38 18.42 12.14
N GLY A 261 1.64 17.30 12.21
CA GLY A 261 0.18 17.28 12.11
C GLY A 261 -0.34 17.39 10.68
N GLY A 262 0.53 17.43 9.67
CA GLY A 262 0.14 17.41 8.27
C GLY A 262 -0.47 16.06 7.87
N ILE A 263 -1.65 16.09 7.25
CA ILE A 263 -2.36 14.93 6.70
C ILE A 263 -2.47 15.13 5.19
N TYR A 264 -1.94 14.20 4.42
CA TYR A 264 -1.82 14.34 2.98
C TYR A 264 -2.72 13.33 2.26
N VAL A 265 -3.60 13.84 1.40
CA VAL A 265 -4.63 13.04 0.71
C VAL A 265 -4.65 13.42 -0.77
N SER A 266 -4.65 12.41 -1.63
CA SER A 266 -4.85 12.57 -3.08
C SER A 266 -6.33 12.39 -3.40
N SER A 267 -6.95 13.43 -3.94
CA SER A 267 -8.23 13.34 -4.65
C SER A 267 -7.98 13.09 -6.14
N VAL A 268 -9.01 13.16 -6.99
CA VAL A 268 -8.91 12.84 -8.43
C VAL A 268 -7.80 13.59 -9.15
N ASP A 269 -7.65 14.91 -8.97
CA ASP A 269 -6.63 15.70 -9.69
C ASP A 269 -5.80 16.62 -8.79
N THR A 270 -5.97 16.49 -7.46
CA THR A 270 -5.40 17.40 -6.47
C THR A 270 -4.83 16.63 -5.28
N VAL A 271 -3.62 16.98 -4.85
CA VAL A 271 -3.09 16.59 -3.54
C VAL A 271 -3.42 17.70 -2.55
N HIS A 272 -3.92 17.31 -1.39
CA HIS A 272 -4.30 18.21 -0.30
C HIS A 272 -3.42 17.95 0.93
N LYS A 273 -2.91 19.00 1.56
CA LYS A 273 -2.42 18.97 2.95
C LYS A 273 -3.50 19.59 3.84
N VAL A 274 -4.11 18.77 4.69
CA VAL A 274 -4.94 19.17 5.83
C VAL A 274 -4.06 19.21 7.07
N VAL A 275 -4.30 20.12 8.00
CA VAL A 275 -3.50 20.21 9.23
C VAL A 275 -4.35 19.85 10.44
N TRP A 276 -3.90 18.86 11.20
CA TRP A 276 -4.38 18.64 12.56
C TRP A 276 -3.64 19.56 13.52
N THR A 277 -4.37 20.46 14.18
CA THR A 277 -3.78 21.48 15.07
C THR A 277 -3.56 20.98 16.50
N GLY A 278 -3.86 19.71 16.80
CA GLY A 278 -4.01 19.19 18.17
C GLY A 278 -5.43 19.33 18.74
N GLU A 279 -6.30 20.10 18.09
CA GLU A 279 -7.68 20.32 18.52
C GLU A 279 -8.70 20.13 17.39
N ARG A 280 -8.37 20.58 16.18
CA ARG A 280 -9.25 20.52 14.99
C ARG A 280 -8.46 20.26 13.72
N LEU A 281 -9.15 19.82 12.68
CA LEU A 281 -8.68 19.83 11.31
C LEU A 281 -8.75 21.24 10.74
N SER A 282 -7.80 21.57 9.86
CA SER A 282 -7.70 22.87 9.23
C SER A 282 -7.34 22.79 7.75
N LEU A 283 -8.01 23.64 6.98
CA LEU A 283 -7.70 23.94 5.58
C LEU A 283 -7.11 25.35 5.42
N ASP A 284 -6.83 26.05 6.53
CA ASP A 284 -6.27 27.40 6.50
C ASP A 284 -4.77 27.36 6.12
N PRO A 285 -4.35 28.08 5.07
CA PRO A 285 -2.93 28.22 4.75
C PRO A 285 -2.07 28.78 5.88
N ALA A 286 -2.64 29.55 6.81
CA ALA A 286 -1.95 30.05 7.99
C ALA A 286 -1.57 28.93 8.98
N ASP A 287 -2.34 27.84 9.02
CA ASP A 287 -2.00 26.62 9.77
C ASP A 287 -1.02 25.72 8.97
N GLY A 288 -0.70 26.09 7.72
CA GLY A 288 0.20 25.35 6.82
C GLY A 288 -0.53 24.46 5.81
N ALA A 289 -1.85 24.51 5.73
CA ALA A 289 -2.64 23.73 4.78
C ALA A 289 -2.42 24.21 3.33
N TRP A 290 -2.56 23.29 2.37
CA TRP A 290 -2.47 23.64 0.95
C TRP A 290 -3.18 22.62 0.07
N SER A 291 -3.43 23.01 -1.18
CA SER A 291 -3.89 22.09 -2.23
C SER A 291 -3.14 22.39 -3.52
N ALA A 292 -2.75 21.35 -4.25
CA ALA A 292 -2.02 21.49 -5.50
C ALA A 292 -2.49 20.45 -6.52
N ARG A 293 -2.86 20.92 -7.71
CA ARG A 293 -3.18 20.05 -8.83
C ARG A 293 -1.95 19.28 -9.29
N TYR A 294 -2.17 18.07 -9.80
CA TYR A 294 -1.17 17.23 -10.44
C TYR A 294 -1.68 16.75 -11.81
N ARG A 295 -0.83 16.10 -12.61
CA ARG A 295 -1.22 15.65 -13.96
C ARG A 295 -2.17 14.45 -13.86
N ASN A 296 -3.29 14.52 -14.57
CA ASN A 296 -4.33 13.49 -14.50
C ASN A 296 -4.91 13.25 -15.89
N GLY A 297 -4.07 12.89 -16.84
CA GLY A 297 -4.43 12.69 -18.25
C GLY A 297 -5.54 11.67 -18.46
N SER A 298 -5.59 10.60 -17.64
CA SER A 298 -6.61 9.56 -17.77
C SER A 298 -7.92 9.89 -17.04
N GLY A 299 -7.91 10.87 -16.14
CA GLY A 299 -9.08 11.28 -15.36
C GLY A 299 -9.44 10.38 -14.18
N ASP A 300 -8.71 9.28 -13.95
CA ASP A 300 -8.95 8.35 -12.83
C ASP A 300 -8.21 8.75 -11.54
N GLY A 301 -7.30 9.72 -11.63
CA GLY A 301 -6.49 10.21 -10.52
C GLY A 301 -5.40 9.24 -10.06
N SER A 302 -4.74 9.63 -8.96
CA SER A 302 -3.65 8.87 -8.36
C SER A 302 -4.17 7.54 -7.83
N GLY A 303 -3.57 6.45 -8.30
CA GLY A 303 -3.81 5.10 -7.80
C GLY A 303 -2.94 4.72 -6.59
N THR A 304 -2.12 5.65 -6.09
CA THR A 304 -1.12 5.38 -5.06
C THR A 304 -1.44 6.10 -3.76
N THR A 305 -1.24 5.46 -2.61
CA THR A 305 -1.19 6.19 -1.33
C THR A 305 0.00 7.17 -1.37
N PRO A 306 -0.17 8.45 -0.97
CA PRO A 306 0.93 9.39 -0.94
C PRO A 306 1.97 8.99 0.11
N SER A 307 3.24 9.29 -0.16
CA SER A 307 4.36 8.99 0.73
C SER A 307 5.16 10.25 1.07
N LEU A 308 5.74 10.32 2.26
CA LEU A 308 6.61 11.45 2.65
C LEU A 308 8.08 11.15 2.33
N MET A 309 8.82 12.18 1.96
CA MET A 309 10.26 12.12 1.64
C MET A 309 10.97 13.31 2.30
N GLY A 310 12.19 13.08 2.77
CA GLY A 310 13.01 14.10 3.45
C GLY A 310 12.64 14.26 4.93
N PHE A 311 13.54 13.80 5.81
CA PHE A 311 13.37 13.84 7.28
C PHE A 311 14.62 14.35 8.02
N GLY A 312 15.71 14.60 7.30
CA GLY A 312 16.85 15.35 7.81
C GLY A 312 16.48 16.81 8.13
N PRO A 313 17.19 17.44 9.08
CA PRO A 313 16.90 18.83 9.46
C PRO A 313 17.13 19.84 8.33
N ASP A 314 18.04 19.52 7.41
CA ASP A 314 18.42 20.35 6.27
C ASP A 314 18.00 19.71 4.93
N GLU A 315 17.16 18.68 4.98
CA GLU A 315 16.67 18.00 3.79
C GLU A 315 15.50 18.76 3.18
N ASP A 316 15.50 18.89 1.85
CA ASP A 316 14.29 19.18 1.08
C ASP A 316 13.22 18.12 1.40
N ARG A 317 11.98 18.56 1.63
CA ARG A 317 10.88 17.68 2.05
C ARG A 317 9.76 17.64 1.01
N PHE A 318 9.32 16.44 0.69
CA PHE A 318 8.32 16.20 -0.37
C PHE A 318 7.17 15.30 0.08
N VAL A 319 6.05 15.48 -0.61
CA VAL A 319 5.00 14.48 -0.75
C VAL A 319 5.18 13.85 -2.12
N VAL A 320 5.21 12.52 -2.18
CA VAL A 320 5.44 11.72 -3.38
C VAL A 320 4.15 11.01 -3.75
N ILE A 321 3.76 11.07 -5.03
CA ILE A 321 2.63 10.33 -5.59
C ILE A 321 2.98 9.73 -6.96
N GLY A 322 2.27 8.66 -7.34
CA GLY A 322 2.06 8.31 -8.73
C GLY A 322 0.89 9.11 -9.28
N ASP A 323 1.09 9.88 -10.34
CA ASP A 323 0.04 10.74 -10.91
C ASP A 323 -0.98 9.97 -11.79
N GLY A 324 -1.92 10.69 -12.41
CA GLY A 324 -3.03 10.11 -13.16
C GLY A 324 -2.82 10.08 -14.69
N ASP A 325 -1.61 10.29 -15.18
CA ASP A 325 -1.34 10.21 -16.63
C ASP A 325 -1.32 8.77 -17.13
N ASP A 326 -1.48 8.56 -18.44
CA ASP A 326 -1.50 7.22 -19.06
C ASP A 326 -0.22 6.45 -18.77
N VAL A 327 0.92 7.09 -18.92
CA VAL A 327 2.16 6.65 -18.28
C VAL A 327 2.31 7.41 -16.97
N VAL A 328 2.14 6.71 -15.85
CA VAL A 328 2.26 7.28 -14.51
C VAL A 328 3.60 8.00 -14.34
N ASN A 329 3.58 9.22 -13.79
CA ASN A 329 4.80 9.89 -13.34
C ASN A 329 4.99 9.69 -11.84
N ILE A 330 6.23 9.51 -11.41
CA ILE A 330 6.64 9.76 -10.03
C ILE A 330 6.70 11.28 -9.87
N THR A 331 5.79 11.83 -9.06
CA THR A 331 5.64 13.27 -8.86
C THR A 331 5.99 13.66 -7.43
N LEU A 332 6.92 14.59 -7.29
CA LEU A 332 7.33 15.18 -6.02
C LEU A 332 6.67 16.56 -5.87
N LEU A 333 6.01 16.79 -4.75
CA LEU A 333 5.43 18.07 -4.37
C LEU A 333 6.13 18.58 -3.12
N TRP A 334 6.53 19.85 -3.09
CA TRP A 334 7.07 20.49 -1.88
C TRP A 334 6.08 20.30 -0.71
N ARG A 335 6.54 19.61 0.34
CA ARG A 335 5.76 19.30 1.54
C ARG A 335 5.43 20.57 2.33
N ASP A 336 6.39 21.47 2.38
CA ASP A 336 6.35 22.71 3.16
C ASP A 336 6.24 23.95 2.26
N GLU A 337 6.80 25.07 2.70
CA GLU A 337 6.96 26.27 1.88
C GLU A 337 7.76 25.95 0.62
N ILE A 338 7.27 26.48 -0.51
CA ILE A 338 7.97 26.38 -1.78
C ILE A 338 9.10 27.41 -1.75
N PRO A 339 10.37 27.03 -1.99
CA PRO A 339 11.47 28.00 -1.99
C PRO A 339 11.16 29.21 -2.88
N GLU A 340 11.52 30.42 -2.42
CA GLU A 340 11.12 31.68 -3.09
C GLU A 340 11.58 31.76 -4.55
N ASP A 341 12.77 31.23 -4.83
CA ASP A 341 13.39 31.24 -6.16
C ASP A 341 12.89 30.10 -7.07
N TRP A 342 12.15 29.12 -6.53
CA TRP A 342 11.66 27.97 -7.29
C TRP A 342 10.75 28.42 -8.43
N GLN A 343 11.01 27.94 -9.64
CA GLN A 343 10.17 28.20 -10.79
C GLN A 343 9.31 26.99 -11.08
N GLN A 344 8.06 27.22 -11.46
CA GLN A 344 7.17 26.15 -11.87
C GLN A 344 7.77 25.43 -13.08
N LEU A 345 7.84 24.09 -12.99
CA LEU A 345 8.36 23.28 -14.08
C LEU A 345 7.47 23.39 -15.33
N PRO A 346 8.04 23.32 -16.55
CA PRO A 346 7.27 23.26 -17.77
C PRO A 346 6.25 22.10 -17.74
N GLY A 347 5.00 22.39 -18.09
CA GLY A 347 3.92 21.39 -18.11
C GLY A 347 3.40 20.96 -16.72
N ALA A 348 4.03 21.37 -15.62
CA ALA A 348 3.48 21.11 -14.29
C ALA A 348 2.23 21.97 -14.06
N PRO A 349 1.13 21.40 -13.54
CA PRO A 349 -0.09 22.16 -13.24
C PRO A 349 0.03 23.04 -11.97
N SER A 350 1.09 22.90 -11.17
CA SER A 350 1.30 23.66 -9.95
C SER A 350 2.78 23.96 -9.72
N ARG A 351 3.09 25.17 -9.23
CA ARG A 351 4.44 25.55 -8.75
C ARG A 351 4.91 24.70 -7.57
N ARG A 352 4.00 24.02 -6.86
CA ARG A 352 4.34 23.11 -5.77
C ARG A 352 5.05 21.84 -6.25
N ILE A 353 4.92 21.50 -7.52
CA ILE A 353 5.60 20.32 -8.08
C ILE A 353 7.09 20.63 -8.23
N ALA A 354 7.90 19.85 -7.52
CA ALA A 354 9.35 19.90 -7.50
C ALA A 354 9.98 19.02 -8.59
N GLY A 355 9.30 17.93 -8.97
CA GLY A 355 9.77 17.00 -9.98
C GLY A 355 8.63 16.13 -10.52
N MET A 356 8.75 15.73 -11.78
CA MET A 356 7.87 14.76 -12.44
C MET A 356 8.73 13.87 -13.34
N GLY A 357 8.76 12.57 -13.05
CA GLY A 357 9.51 11.58 -13.83
C GLY A 357 8.57 10.51 -14.39
N PRO A 358 8.38 10.42 -15.73
CA PRO A 358 7.54 9.38 -16.31
C PRO A 358 8.14 7.99 -16.08
N ALA A 359 7.36 7.09 -15.48
CA ALA A 359 7.82 5.75 -15.15
C ALA A 359 7.63 4.78 -16.34
N HIS A 360 8.16 5.13 -17.53
CA HIS A 360 7.95 4.39 -18.78
C HIS A 360 8.73 3.06 -18.88
N MET A 361 9.30 2.57 -17.77
CA MET A 361 10.02 1.29 -17.70
C MET A 361 11.08 1.08 -18.80
N GLY A 362 11.77 2.16 -19.20
CA GLY A 362 12.83 2.11 -20.21
C GLY A 362 12.35 2.22 -21.66
N ASP A 363 11.04 2.32 -21.89
CA ASP A 363 10.44 2.47 -23.22
C ASP A 363 9.60 3.76 -23.32
N PRO A 364 10.21 4.88 -23.77
CA PRO A 364 9.54 6.18 -23.87
C PRO A 364 8.32 6.21 -24.80
N ASP A 365 8.17 5.23 -25.69
CA ASP A 365 7.07 5.14 -26.66
C ASP A 365 5.87 4.37 -26.10
N ARG A 366 5.93 3.90 -24.84
CA ARG A 366 4.80 3.20 -24.21
C ARG A 366 3.57 4.10 -24.12
N PRO A 367 2.40 3.62 -24.58
CA PRO A 367 1.18 4.42 -24.53
C PRO A 367 0.58 4.50 -23.12
N GLU A 368 0.76 3.47 -22.29
CA GLU A 368 0.15 3.37 -20.97
C GLU A 368 1.02 2.52 -20.03
N ILE A 369 1.18 2.99 -18.79
CA ILE A 369 1.68 2.26 -17.63
C ILE A 369 0.94 2.78 -16.41
N LYS A 370 0.09 1.95 -15.82
CA LYS A 370 -0.53 2.23 -14.53
C LYS A 370 0.08 1.37 -13.44
N THR A 371 0.07 1.89 -12.22
CA THR A 371 0.42 1.16 -11.01
C THR A 371 -0.71 1.33 -9.99
N GLU A 372 -1.06 0.25 -9.29
CA GLU A 372 -1.87 0.31 -8.06
C GLU A 372 -1.00 0.14 -6.81
N GLN A 373 0.30 -0.05 -6.98
CA GLN A 373 1.23 -0.08 -5.86
C GLN A 373 1.62 1.34 -5.49
N SER A 374 1.85 1.57 -4.19
CA SER A 374 2.46 2.81 -3.72
C SER A 374 3.81 3.05 -4.39
N ILE A 375 4.20 4.33 -4.42
CA ILE A 375 5.55 4.70 -4.79
C ILE A 375 6.44 4.39 -3.59
N THR A 376 7.34 3.42 -3.72
CA THR A 376 8.29 3.08 -2.67
C THR A 376 9.31 4.21 -2.53
N VAL A 377 9.52 4.71 -1.32
CA VAL A 377 10.40 5.84 -1.02
C VAL A 377 11.45 5.43 0.00
N SER A 378 12.72 5.71 -0.27
CA SER A 378 13.81 5.57 0.70
C SER A 378 14.91 6.59 0.41
N GLY A 379 15.32 7.33 1.45
CA GLY A 379 16.13 8.53 1.29
C GLY A 379 15.47 9.52 0.30
N TYR A 380 16.21 9.93 -0.73
CA TYR A 380 15.68 10.73 -1.84
C TYR A 380 15.26 9.92 -3.07
N GLY A 381 15.33 8.59 -2.99
CA GLY A 381 14.88 7.70 -4.03
C GLY A 381 13.37 7.48 -3.97
N ALA A 382 12.72 7.44 -5.13
CA ALA A 382 11.34 7.05 -5.32
C ALA A 382 11.23 6.10 -6.51
N MET A 383 10.55 4.96 -6.32
CA MET A 383 10.49 3.88 -7.30
C MET A 383 9.08 3.36 -7.50
N THR A 384 8.78 2.92 -8.72
CA THR A 384 7.57 2.17 -9.04
C THR A 384 7.86 0.98 -9.94
N VAL A 385 6.85 0.13 -10.11
CA VAL A 385 6.91 -1.15 -10.82
C VAL A 385 5.88 -1.21 -11.96
N ASN A 386 6.11 -2.12 -12.91
CA ASN A 386 5.18 -2.34 -14.00
C ASN A 386 4.10 -3.37 -13.63
N ASN A 387 2.85 -2.91 -13.48
CA ASN A 387 1.70 -3.81 -13.28
C ASN A 387 0.85 -4.02 -14.54
N GLU A 388 1.25 -3.50 -15.71
CA GLU A 388 0.50 -3.68 -16.96
C GLU A 388 0.89 -4.98 -17.66
N PRO A 389 -0.06 -5.88 -17.96
CA PRO A 389 0.27 -7.19 -18.51
C PRO A 389 0.94 -7.05 -19.87
N ALA A 390 1.90 -7.94 -20.17
CA ALA A 390 2.63 -7.89 -21.44
C ALA A 390 1.74 -8.02 -22.69
N SER A 391 0.58 -8.64 -22.56
CA SER A 391 -0.42 -8.69 -23.62
C SER A 391 -1.84 -8.83 -23.08
N LEU A 392 -2.83 -8.53 -23.92
CA LEU A 392 -4.25 -8.73 -23.65
C LEU A 392 -4.87 -9.66 -24.70
N PRO A 393 -5.82 -10.52 -24.31
CA PRO A 393 -6.62 -11.26 -25.28
C PRO A 393 -7.35 -10.30 -26.25
N PRO A 394 -7.53 -10.68 -27.53
CA PRO A 394 -8.25 -9.85 -28.49
C PRO A 394 -9.65 -9.46 -28.00
N GLY A 395 -9.98 -8.16 -28.06
CA GLY A 395 -11.29 -7.63 -27.68
C GLY A 395 -11.52 -7.47 -26.17
N TRP A 396 -10.52 -7.73 -25.33
CA TRP A 396 -10.64 -7.50 -23.89
C TRP A 396 -10.60 -6.00 -23.54
N PRO A 397 -11.44 -5.52 -22.60
CA PRO A 397 -11.43 -4.11 -22.20
C PRO A 397 -10.14 -3.74 -21.46
N ALA A 398 -9.45 -2.69 -21.90
CA ALA A 398 -8.25 -2.16 -21.23
C ALA A 398 -8.47 -1.86 -19.74
N ALA A 399 -9.67 -1.39 -19.36
CA ALA A 399 -10.05 -1.11 -17.98
C ALA A 399 -9.94 -2.30 -17.01
N ARG A 400 -9.81 -3.53 -17.51
CA ARG A 400 -9.67 -4.76 -16.70
C ARG A 400 -8.29 -5.42 -16.83
N ALA A 401 -7.39 -4.87 -17.66
CA ALA A 401 -6.09 -5.44 -18.02
C ALA A 401 -5.29 -5.95 -16.82
N ARG A 402 -5.18 -5.14 -15.76
CA ARG A 402 -4.36 -5.47 -14.58
C ARG A 402 -4.75 -6.76 -13.86
N MET A 403 -5.98 -7.27 -14.03
CA MET A 403 -6.35 -8.61 -13.51
C MET A 403 -5.39 -9.69 -14.03
N PHE A 404 -4.92 -9.60 -15.29
CA PHE A 404 -3.99 -10.56 -15.85
C PHE A 404 -2.65 -10.55 -15.13
N SER A 405 -2.07 -9.38 -14.86
CA SER A 405 -0.85 -9.29 -14.04
C SER A 405 -1.10 -9.82 -12.63
N PHE A 406 -2.23 -9.45 -12.02
CA PHE A 406 -2.55 -9.81 -10.65
C PHE A 406 -2.74 -11.31 -10.43
N PHE A 407 -3.42 -12.02 -11.34
CA PHE A 407 -3.72 -13.44 -11.14
C PHE A 407 -2.89 -14.38 -12.00
N LEU A 408 -2.44 -13.93 -13.17
CA LEU A 408 -1.80 -14.75 -14.20
C LEU A 408 -0.41 -14.23 -14.58
N GLY A 409 0.19 -13.34 -13.77
CA GLY A 409 1.50 -12.73 -14.04
C GLY A 409 2.66 -13.73 -14.13
N HIS A 410 2.49 -14.96 -13.66
CA HIS A 410 3.45 -16.06 -13.84
C HIS A 410 3.38 -16.68 -15.23
N LYS A 411 2.27 -16.53 -15.97
CA LYS A 411 2.17 -17.01 -17.34
C LYS A 411 2.90 -16.03 -18.27
N PRO A 412 3.88 -16.48 -19.09
CA PRO A 412 4.71 -15.60 -19.91
C PRO A 412 3.94 -14.61 -20.81
N THR A 413 2.73 -14.98 -21.25
CA THR A 413 1.83 -14.13 -22.04
C THR A 413 1.45 -12.83 -21.32
N TYR A 414 1.37 -12.87 -19.99
CA TYR A 414 0.90 -11.74 -19.17
C TYR A 414 2.00 -11.13 -18.29
N THR A 415 3.17 -11.77 -18.17
CA THR A 415 4.25 -11.33 -17.28
C THR A 415 4.77 -9.94 -17.63
N PRO A 416 4.60 -8.93 -16.75
CA PRO A 416 5.15 -7.61 -16.95
C PRO A 416 6.60 -7.54 -16.48
N TYR A 417 7.40 -6.69 -17.13
CA TYR A 417 8.78 -6.38 -16.74
C TYR A 417 8.96 -4.87 -16.62
N GLY A 418 9.77 -4.45 -15.65
CA GLY A 418 10.07 -3.04 -15.44
C GLY A 418 10.00 -2.61 -13.99
N LEU A 419 11.08 -2.00 -13.51
CA LEU A 419 11.13 -1.14 -12.33
C LEU A 419 11.83 0.15 -12.73
N HIS A 420 11.34 1.28 -12.22
CA HIS A 420 11.87 2.59 -12.56
C HIS A 420 12.04 3.42 -11.29
N LYS A 421 13.28 3.84 -11.00
CA LYS A 421 13.61 4.69 -9.86
C LYS A 421 14.08 6.07 -10.33
N TYR A 422 13.56 7.11 -9.68
CA TYR A 422 14.08 8.46 -9.72
C TYR A 422 14.69 8.85 -8.37
N GLU A 423 15.62 9.79 -8.37
CA GLU A 423 16.23 10.32 -7.15
C GLU A 423 16.29 11.85 -7.19
N TRP A 424 15.94 12.49 -6.07
CA TRP A 424 16.10 13.94 -5.94
C TRP A 424 17.56 14.33 -5.71
N ASP A 425 18.09 15.19 -6.58
CA ASP A 425 19.39 15.83 -6.39
C ASP A 425 19.17 17.20 -5.70
N PRO A 426 19.48 17.35 -4.40
CA PRO A 426 19.30 18.61 -3.68
C PRO A 426 20.30 19.69 -4.10
N SER A 427 21.43 19.33 -4.72
CA SER A 427 22.43 20.30 -5.17
C SER A 427 22.03 20.98 -6.47
N GLU A 428 21.43 20.22 -7.39
CA GLU A 428 20.92 20.71 -8.66
C GLU A 428 19.42 21.05 -8.60
N ARG A 429 18.77 20.71 -7.48
CA ARG A 429 17.32 20.85 -7.22
C ARG A 429 16.48 20.31 -8.37
N ARG A 430 16.72 19.04 -8.72
CA ARG A 430 15.98 18.34 -9.77
C ARG A 430 15.78 16.87 -9.44
N LEU A 431 14.69 16.31 -9.96
CA LEU A 431 14.45 14.89 -9.98
C LEU A 431 15.20 14.27 -11.17
N VAL A 432 16.02 13.26 -10.94
CA VAL A 432 16.87 12.61 -11.94
C VAL A 432 16.50 11.14 -12.05
N GLU A 433 16.43 10.61 -13.27
CA GLU A 433 16.33 9.16 -13.47
C GLU A 433 17.58 8.50 -12.88
N ALA A 434 17.40 7.67 -11.86
CA ALA A 434 18.51 7.01 -11.17
C ALA A 434 18.88 5.72 -11.91
N TRP A 435 17.88 4.89 -12.17
CA TRP A 435 18.02 3.66 -12.94
C TRP A 435 16.67 3.14 -13.42
N VAL A 436 16.72 2.30 -14.45
CA VAL A 436 15.61 1.48 -14.93
C VAL A 436 16.07 0.03 -15.01
N ASN A 437 15.33 -0.89 -14.39
CA ASN A 437 15.53 -2.32 -14.56
C ASN A 437 14.43 -2.88 -15.48
N THR A 438 14.82 -3.41 -16.64
CA THR A 438 13.88 -3.94 -17.64
C THR A 438 13.77 -5.47 -17.62
N GLU A 439 14.49 -6.15 -16.72
CA GLU A 439 14.61 -7.60 -16.69
C GLU A 439 13.82 -8.25 -15.56
N VAL A 440 13.63 -7.55 -14.45
CA VAL A 440 12.87 -8.05 -13.30
C VAL A 440 11.38 -7.77 -13.50
N SER A 441 10.56 -8.78 -13.21
CA SER A 441 9.12 -8.68 -13.17
C SER A 441 8.63 -8.32 -11.77
N SER A 442 7.55 -7.54 -11.72
CA SER A 442 6.83 -7.24 -10.47
C SER A 442 5.35 -7.00 -10.79
N PRO A 443 4.58 -8.08 -11.03
CA PRO A 443 3.24 -7.95 -11.58
C PRO A 443 2.24 -7.27 -10.65
N ASN A 444 2.39 -7.41 -9.34
CA ASN A 444 1.31 -7.07 -8.40
C ASN A 444 1.78 -6.87 -6.95
N SER A 445 3.03 -6.50 -6.70
CA SER A 445 3.55 -6.38 -5.34
C SER A 445 4.02 -4.99 -5.04
N VAL A 446 3.65 -4.46 -3.87
CA VAL A 446 4.27 -3.26 -3.32
C VAL A 446 5.72 -3.59 -2.96
N PRO A 447 6.72 -2.96 -3.59
CA PRO A 447 8.11 -3.17 -3.23
C PRO A 447 8.43 -2.60 -1.86
N PHE A 448 9.41 -3.20 -1.18
CA PHE A 448 9.81 -2.76 0.15
C PHE A 448 11.33 -2.64 0.26
N VAL A 449 11.82 -1.51 0.78
CA VAL A 449 13.26 -1.24 0.92
C VAL A 449 13.75 -1.61 2.32
N ALA A 450 14.83 -2.39 2.39
CA ALA A 450 15.62 -2.54 3.60
C ALA A 450 16.87 -1.66 3.50
N GLU A 451 16.87 -0.54 4.21
CA GLU A 451 17.95 0.46 4.16
C GLU A 451 19.28 -0.14 4.66
N GLY A 452 19.23 -1.04 5.65
CA GLY A 452 20.42 -1.61 6.26
C GLY A 452 21.23 -2.54 5.34
N SER A 453 20.60 -3.12 4.31
CA SER A 453 21.25 -3.95 3.29
C SER A 453 21.30 -3.29 1.90
N ASP A 454 20.74 -2.08 1.76
CA ASP A 454 20.57 -1.36 0.48
C ASP A 454 19.86 -2.21 -0.59
N LEU A 455 18.82 -2.95 -0.17
CA LEU A 455 18.04 -3.83 -1.03
C LEU A 455 16.58 -3.40 -1.10
N VAL A 456 16.00 -3.56 -2.29
CA VAL A 456 14.55 -3.52 -2.49
C VAL A 456 14.03 -4.90 -2.86
N TYR A 457 12.97 -5.33 -2.18
CA TYR A 457 12.31 -6.61 -2.40
C TYR A 457 10.97 -6.42 -3.10
N THR A 458 10.63 -7.34 -3.99
CA THR A 458 9.31 -7.39 -4.63
C THR A 458 8.93 -8.83 -4.98
N CYS A 459 7.66 -9.09 -5.26
CA CYS A 459 7.24 -10.38 -5.81
C CYS A 459 7.26 -10.33 -7.33
N GLY A 460 8.06 -11.21 -7.93
CA GLY A 460 8.20 -11.37 -9.37
C GLY A 460 7.81 -12.76 -9.83
N THR A 461 8.18 -13.08 -11.06
CA THR A 461 7.98 -14.39 -11.68
C THR A 461 9.13 -14.76 -12.60
N ARG A 462 9.51 -16.05 -12.59
CA ARG A 462 10.53 -16.65 -13.47
C ARG A 462 10.10 -18.06 -13.87
N ASP A 463 10.22 -18.39 -15.15
CA ASP A 463 9.92 -19.72 -15.70
C ASP A 463 8.57 -20.30 -15.23
N GLY A 464 7.51 -19.48 -15.26
CA GLY A 464 6.16 -19.93 -14.86
C GLY A 464 5.93 -19.99 -13.34
N ARG A 465 6.91 -19.61 -12.52
CA ARG A 465 6.85 -19.69 -11.05
C ARG A 465 6.97 -18.32 -10.42
N TRP A 466 6.33 -18.16 -9.27
CA TRP A 466 6.41 -16.96 -8.45
C TRP A 466 7.76 -16.90 -7.72
N THR A 467 8.29 -15.69 -7.59
CA THR A 467 9.59 -15.41 -6.96
C THR A 467 9.49 -14.24 -6.00
N ILE A 468 10.40 -14.19 -5.02
CA ILE A 468 10.77 -12.94 -4.36
C ILE A 468 12.09 -12.47 -4.97
N GLU A 469 12.08 -11.29 -5.55
CA GLU A 469 13.21 -10.66 -6.23
C GLU A 469 13.85 -9.64 -5.31
N ALA A 470 15.18 -9.59 -5.28
CA ALA A 470 15.95 -8.59 -4.56
C ALA A 470 16.87 -7.83 -5.52
N LEU A 471 16.77 -6.50 -5.51
CA LEU A 471 17.61 -5.62 -6.30
C LEU A 471 18.36 -4.66 -5.37
N ASP A 472 19.54 -4.25 -5.80
CA ASP A 472 20.28 -3.16 -5.18
C ASP A 472 19.49 -1.85 -5.34
N TRP A 473 19.13 -1.21 -4.23
CA TRP A 473 18.31 0.00 -4.26
C TRP A 473 19.07 1.18 -4.88
N THR A 474 20.38 1.23 -4.71
CA THR A 474 21.22 2.30 -5.27
C THR A 474 21.42 2.12 -6.77
N THR A 475 21.73 0.91 -7.24
CA THR A 475 22.12 0.68 -8.65
C THR A 475 21.03 0.10 -9.54
N GLY A 476 19.99 -0.52 -8.97
CA GLY A 476 18.96 -1.24 -9.72
C GLY A 476 19.40 -2.61 -10.24
N GLU A 477 20.62 -3.04 -9.92
CA GLU A 477 21.13 -4.36 -10.32
C GLU A 477 20.39 -5.47 -9.56
N SER A 478 19.99 -6.53 -10.26
CA SER A 478 19.45 -7.73 -9.61
C SER A 478 20.54 -8.40 -8.77
N ARG A 479 20.26 -8.63 -7.49
CA ARG A 479 21.23 -9.21 -6.54
C ARG A 479 20.99 -10.69 -6.35
N PHE A 480 19.74 -11.08 -6.09
CA PHE A 480 19.34 -12.48 -6.03
C PHE A 480 17.82 -12.61 -6.18
N HIS A 481 17.34 -13.85 -6.29
CA HIS A 481 15.92 -14.15 -6.17
C HIS A 481 15.68 -15.50 -5.50
N HIS A 482 14.51 -15.63 -4.89
CA HIS A 482 14.02 -16.87 -4.33
C HIS A 482 12.82 -17.35 -5.12
N VAL A 483 12.92 -18.53 -5.75
CA VAL A 483 11.76 -19.17 -6.38
C VAL A 483 10.93 -19.81 -5.27
N VAL A 484 9.73 -19.29 -5.05
CA VAL A 484 8.85 -19.68 -3.94
C VAL A 484 7.83 -20.74 -4.35
N GLY A 485 7.42 -20.80 -5.62
CA GLY A 485 6.56 -21.88 -6.14
C GLY A 485 5.44 -21.40 -7.05
N GLY A 486 4.26 -22.01 -6.90
CA GLY A 486 3.04 -21.69 -7.67
C GLY A 486 2.23 -20.54 -7.08
N SER A 487 0.99 -20.39 -7.57
CA SER A 487 0.10 -19.25 -7.31
C SER A 487 -0.29 -19.06 -5.85
N ARG A 488 -0.09 -20.08 -5.00
CA ARG A 488 -0.18 -19.94 -3.54
C ARG A 488 0.64 -18.78 -2.98
N PHE A 489 1.79 -18.49 -3.58
CA PHE A 489 2.74 -17.48 -3.11
C PHE A 489 2.60 -16.13 -3.81
N ASN A 490 1.60 -15.99 -4.68
CA ASN A 490 1.26 -14.72 -5.32
C ASN A 490 0.80 -13.69 -4.27
N THR A 491 1.41 -12.51 -4.25
CA THR A 491 1.09 -11.44 -3.27
C THR A 491 -0.25 -10.74 -3.49
N LEU A 492 -0.75 -10.73 -4.73
CA LEU A 492 -2.04 -10.14 -5.11
C LEU A 492 -2.27 -8.70 -4.58
N GLY A 493 -1.27 -7.83 -4.69
CA GLY A 493 -1.29 -6.44 -4.19
C GLY A 493 -0.63 -6.26 -2.83
N GLY A 494 -0.23 -7.35 -2.16
CA GLY A 494 0.48 -7.31 -0.89
C GLY A 494 1.94 -6.85 -1.04
N GLY A 495 2.44 -6.15 -0.02
CA GLY A 495 3.84 -5.78 0.08
C GLY A 495 4.72 -6.92 0.60
N VAL A 496 5.95 -7.03 0.06
CA VAL A 496 6.97 -7.95 0.56
C VAL A 496 7.79 -7.27 1.65
N THR A 497 7.24 -7.25 2.86
CA THR A 497 7.83 -6.50 3.97
C THR A 497 9.01 -7.22 4.62
N VAL A 498 9.92 -6.46 5.22
CA VAL A 498 10.98 -6.98 6.09
C VAL A 498 10.57 -6.75 7.54
N ASP A 499 10.44 -7.82 8.31
CA ASP A 499 10.05 -7.76 9.72
C ASP A 499 11.20 -7.30 10.63
N ASP A 500 10.89 -7.04 11.91
CA ASP A 500 11.87 -6.51 12.88
C ASP A 500 13.09 -7.44 13.12
N ASP A 501 13.01 -8.72 12.75
CA ASP A 501 14.13 -9.67 12.82
C ASP A 501 14.87 -9.81 11.47
N GLY A 502 14.55 -8.96 10.49
CA GLY A 502 15.16 -8.95 9.17
C GLY A 502 14.64 -10.04 8.23
N ARG A 503 13.46 -10.64 8.50
CA ARG A 503 12.90 -11.73 7.69
C ARG A 503 11.85 -11.19 6.73
N LEU A 504 11.74 -11.78 5.54
CA LEU A 504 10.71 -11.40 4.57
C LEU A 504 9.35 -12.00 4.98
N LEU A 505 8.32 -11.16 5.08
CA LEU A 505 6.95 -11.50 5.46
C LEU A 505 5.95 -10.83 4.51
N TYR A 506 5.01 -11.59 3.97
CA TYR A 506 4.02 -11.07 3.03
C TYR A 506 2.71 -11.83 3.04
N GLY A 507 1.61 -11.13 2.74
CA GLY A 507 0.33 -11.74 2.42
C GLY A 507 0.35 -12.41 1.05
N THR A 508 -0.41 -13.48 0.89
CA THR A 508 -0.64 -14.14 -0.41
C THR A 508 -2.12 -14.14 -0.75
N ILE A 509 -2.47 -14.70 -1.91
CA ILE A 509 -3.86 -14.87 -2.35
C ILE A 509 -4.79 -15.41 -1.25
N PHE A 510 -4.35 -16.42 -0.49
CA PHE A 510 -5.15 -17.07 0.56
C PHE A 510 -4.44 -17.29 1.91
N GLY A 511 -3.33 -16.59 2.16
CA GLY A 511 -2.56 -16.83 3.37
C GLY A 511 -1.49 -15.78 3.68
N LYS A 512 -0.54 -16.18 4.50
CA LYS A 512 0.64 -15.37 4.85
C LYS A 512 1.88 -16.24 4.82
N THR A 513 2.95 -15.70 4.26
CA THR A 513 4.21 -16.40 4.03
C THR A 513 5.35 -15.67 4.69
N ARG A 514 6.27 -16.44 5.28
CA ARG A 514 7.60 -15.96 5.68
C ARG A 514 8.69 -16.78 5.01
N ILE A 515 9.74 -16.11 4.54
CA ILE A 515 10.98 -16.74 4.08
C ILE A 515 11.97 -16.85 5.25
N LEU A 516 12.59 -18.03 5.39
CA LEU A 516 13.53 -18.37 6.46
C LEU A 516 15.00 -18.38 6.01
N ARG A 517 15.31 -17.77 4.87
CA ARG A 517 16.65 -17.71 4.28
C ARG A 517 17.40 -16.45 4.63
#